data_AF-A0A239LTV7-F1
#
_entry.id   AF-A0A239LTV7-F1
#
_cell.length_a   1.000
_cell.length_b   1.000
_cell.length_c   1.000
_cell.angle_alpha   90.00
_cell.angle_beta   90.00
_cell.angle_gamma   90.00
#
_symmetry.space_group_name_H-M   'P 1'
#
loop_
_entity.id
_entity.type
_entity.pdbx_description
1 polymer ?
#
loop_
_entity_poly.entity_id
_entity_poly.type
_entity_poly.pdbx_seq_one_letter_code
_entity_poly.pdbx_strand_id
1 'polypeptide(L)'
;MHLAVYLPLLLPVLAALAARPLSNRLNPKLATWLLTVSAVALAAASSAALALLALAGLARIPLVDALGHWSTRVMQHDNPTALWMALIAGMLLTAATVAAARIFWRRARTLLAAAAEAACLPGTGELVVMDDPAAEAFAMPGLPGRIVVSTGMLQALDHAERDVLLAHERAHLTGRHYLFTAAVQLAAAANPLLRPLATAVAYTVERWADEHAAAVCGDRRRVARTVGKAALAATRTGARPRFPAAALGILGRRPAPSRTEGPVPRRVAALLTTPPDHRALPLAAVAAVLLAAALCSIEAAGDLDALFDLAHLR
;
A
#
# COMPACT_ATOMS: atom_id res chain seq x y z
N MET A 1 4.29 4.44 -31.35
CA MET A 1 4.54 3.96 -29.97
C MET A 1 5.92 4.45 -29.55
N HIS A 2 5.97 5.70 -29.12
CA HIS A 2 7.20 6.36 -28.66
C HIS A 2 7.71 5.77 -27.34
N LEU A 3 8.95 6.13 -26.96
CA LEU A 3 9.58 5.80 -25.66
C LEU A 3 8.69 6.13 -24.44
N ALA A 4 7.73 7.06 -24.61
CA ALA A 4 6.78 7.49 -23.59
C ALA A 4 5.98 6.34 -22.96
N VAL A 5 5.56 5.31 -23.72
CA VAL A 5 4.75 4.20 -23.18
C VAL A 5 5.53 3.31 -22.19
N TYR A 6 6.86 3.29 -22.29
CA TYR A 6 7.72 2.48 -21.42
C TYR A 6 8.07 3.20 -20.12
N LEU A 7 8.00 4.54 -20.08
CA LEU A 7 8.39 5.31 -18.89
C LEU A 7 7.52 4.97 -17.66
N PRO A 8 6.18 4.86 -17.74
CA PRO A 8 5.34 4.41 -16.63
C PRO A 8 5.66 3.00 -16.09
N LEU A 9 6.36 2.16 -16.86
CA LEU A 9 6.79 0.83 -16.42
C LEU A 9 8.09 0.88 -15.61
N LEU A 10 8.91 1.92 -15.81
CA LEU A 10 10.20 2.11 -15.14
C LEU A 10 10.08 2.94 -13.85
N LEU A 11 9.16 3.91 -13.79
CA LEU A 11 8.94 4.76 -12.61
C LEU A 11 8.69 4.00 -11.28
N PRO A 12 8.00 2.83 -11.25
CA PRO A 12 7.90 2.00 -10.04
C PRO A 12 9.24 1.63 -9.41
N VAL A 13 10.30 1.45 -10.21
CA VAL A 13 11.64 1.14 -9.72
C VAL A 13 12.23 2.32 -8.96
N LEU A 14 12.13 3.53 -9.52
CA LEU A 14 12.61 4.76 -8.85
C LEU A 14 11.84 5.00 -7.55
N ALA A 15 10.52 4.80 -7.57
CA ALA A 15 9.70 4.92 -6.37
C ALA A 15 10.10 3.90 -5.30
N ALA A 16 10.39 2.65 -5.70
CA ALA A 16 10.85 1.60 -4.80
C ALA A 16 12.17 1.96 -4.10
N LEU A 17 13.12 2.53 -4.83
CA LEU A 17 14.39 3.01 -4.29
C LEU A 17 14.20 4.19 -3.33
N ALA A 18 13.25 5.09 -3.63
CA ALA A 18 12.94 6.26 -2.81
C ALA A 18 12.09 5.94 -1.55
N ALA A 19 11.43 4.79 -1.47
CA ALA A 19 10.46 4.48 -0.41
C ALA A 19 11.06 4.52 1.02
N ARG A 20 12.24 3.92 1.21
CA ARG A 20 12.92 3.89 2.52
C ARG A 20 13.42 5.28 2.97
N PRO A 21 14.13 6.08 2.16
CA PRO A 21 14.56 7.41 2.59
C PRO A 21 13.37 8.33 2.86
N LEU A 22 12.32 8.30 2.03
CA LEU A 22 11.11 9.12 2.24
C LEU A 22 10.39 8.75 3.54
N SER A 23 10.20 7.47 3.83
CA SER A 23 9.54 7.02 5.07
C SER A 23 10.32 7.34 6.35
N ASN A 24 11.64 7.53 6.27
CA ASN A 24 12.45 7.93 7.40
C ASN A 24 12.50 9.45 7.58
N ARG A 25 12.61 10.22 6.48
CA ARG A 25 12.88 11.67 6.49
C ARG A 25 11.64 12.56 6.49
N LEU A 26 10.45 12.02 6.23
CA LEU A 26 9.23 12.80 6.21
C LEU A 26 8.44 12.65 7.51
N ASN A 27 7.59 13.64 7.79
CA ASN A 27 6.52 13.48 8.77
C ASN A 27 5.68 12.25 8.39
N PRO A 28 5.35 11.34 9.33
CA PRO A 28 4.76 10.05 9.00
C PRO A 28 3.36 10.14 8.37
N LYS A 29 2.56 11.16 8.70
CA LYS A 29 1.28 11.40 8.05
C LYS A 29 1.48 11.74 6.58
N LEU A 30 2.38 12.69 6.30
CA LEU A 30 2.70 13.10 4.94
C LEU A 30 3.31 11.95 4.14
N ALA A 31 4.25 11.21 4.73
CA ALA A 31 4.89 10.05 4.11
C ALA A 31 3.86 8.98 3.72
N THR A 32 2.93 8.66 4.63
CA THR A 32 1.86 7.69 4.39
C THR A 32 1.00 8.09 3.19
N TRP A 33 0.56 9.35 3.12
CA TRP A 33 -0.22 9.86 1.98
C TRP A 33 0.57 9.82 0.68
N LEU A 34 1.78 10.39 0.67
CA LEU A 34 2.60 10.46 -0.55
C LEU A 34 2.93 9.08 -1.11
N LEU A 35 3.39 8.16 -0.26
CA LEU A 35 3.74 6.81 -0.69
C LEU A 35 2.51 6.02 -1.15
N THR A 36 1.35 6.20 -0.49
CA THR A 36 0.11 5.53 -0.89
C THR A 36 -0.40 6.03 -2.23
N VAL A 37 -0.53 7.35 -2.38
CA VAL A 37 -0.97 7.98 -3.65
C VAL A 37 0.00 7.60 -4.77
N SER A 38 1.31 7.64 -4.51
CA SER A 38 2.31 7.25 -5.51
C SER A 38 2.18 5.79 -5.93
N ALA A 39 1.99 4.88 -4.98
CA ALA A 39 1.81 3.47 -5.29
C ALA A 39 0.56 3.25 -6.17
N VAL A 40 -0.57 3.85 -5.81
CA VAL A 40 -1.83 3.70 -6.56
C VAL A 40 -1.70 4.30 -7.96
N ALA A 41 -1.18 5.51 -8.07
CA ALA A 41 -1.00 6.20 -9.36
C ALA A 41 -0.03 5.45 -10.28
N LEU A 42 1.11 4.99 -9.76
CA LEU A 42 2.08 4.22 -10.55
C LEU A 42 1.53 2.86 -10.97
N ALA A 43 0.79 2.17 -10.11
CA ALA A 43 0.12 0.92 -10.50
C ALA A 43 -0.90 1.15 -11.63
N ALA A 44 -1.70 2.20 -11.54
CA ALA A 44 -2.66 2.58 -12.57
C ALA A 44 -1.95 2.94 -13.88
N ALA A 45 -0.92 3.78 -13.84
CA ALA A 45 -0.16 4.20 -15.01
C ALA A 45 0.56 3.03 -15.69
N SER A 46 1.20 2.14 -14.91
CA SER A 46 1.79 0.91 -15.46
C SER A 46 0.73 0.00 -16.11
N SER A 47 -0.44 -0.14 -15.49
CA SER A 47 -1.52 -0.99 -16.03
C SER A 47 -2.11 -0.40 -17.31
N ALA A 48 -2.28 0.93 -17.37
CA ALA A 48 -2.70 1.63 -18.58
C ALA A 48 -1.68 1.46 -19.70
N ALA A 49 -0.37 1.61 -19.42
CA ALA A 49 0.69 1.37 -20.40
C ALA A 49 0.67 -0.07 -20.93
N LEU A 50 0.48 -1.08 -20.07
CA LEU A 50 0.33 -2.47 -20.50
C LEU A 50 -0.92 -2.69 -21.36
N ALA A 51 -2.04 -2.04 -21.00
CA ALA A 51 -3.28 -2.11 -21.78
C ALA A 51 -3.12 -1.49 -23.17
N LEU A 52 -2.50 -0.30 -23.26
CA LEU A 52 -2.20 0.35 -24.54
C LEU A 52 -1.30 -0.53 -25.41
N LEU A 53 -0.23 -1.10 -24.84
CA LEU A 53 0.66 -2.02 -25.57
C LEU A 53 -0.06 -3.29 -26.05
N ALA A 54 -0.94 -3.86 -25.22
CA ALA A 54 -1.72 -5.05 -25.58
C ALA A 54 -2.73 -4.74 -26.70
N LEU A 55 -3.50 -3.65 -26.57
CA LEU A 55 -4.49 -3.22 -27.57
C LEU A 55 -3.83 -2.85 -28.90
N ALA A 56 -2.72 -2.11 -28.86
CA ALA A 56 -1.96 -1.72 -30.05
C ALA A 56 -1.44 -2.92 -30.85
N GLY A 57 -1.13 -4.04 -30.20
CA GLY A 57 -0.75 -5.27 -30.91
C GLY A 57 -1.93 -6.15 -31.31
N LEU A 58 -3.02 -6.18 -30.54
CA LEU A 58 -4.26 -6.88 -30.94
C LEU A 58 -4.85 -6.29 -32.22
N ALA A 59 -4.81 -4.96 -32.37
CA ALA A 59 -5.22 -4.26 -33.58
C ALA A 59 -4.43 -4.66 -34.85
N ARG A 60 -3.26 -5.31 -34.68
CA ARG A 60 -2.40 -5.77 -35.77
C ARG A 60 -2.60 -7.25 -36.11
N ILE A 61 -3.49 -7.97 -35.41
CA ILE A 61 -3.75 -9.38 -35.67
C ILE A 61 -4.68 -9.50 -36.89
N PRO A 62 -4.31 -10.24 -37.95
CA PRO A 62 -5.09 -10.37 -39.19
C PRO A 62 -6.53 -10.88 -39.01
N LEU A 63 -6.79 -11.63 -37.94
CA LEU A 63 -8.13 -12.15 -37.62
C LEU A 63 -9.07 -11.05 -37.08
N VAL A 64 -8.53 -10.05 -36.39
CA VAL A 64 -9.28 -8.87 -35.91
C VAL A 64 -9.50 -7.88 -37.06
N ASP A 65 -8.49 -7.73 -37.92
CA ASP A 65 -8.53 -7.01 -39.20
C ASP A 65 -9.68 -7.50 -40.09
N ALA A 66 -9.82 -8.84 -40.22
CA ALA A 66 -10.87 -9.49 -41.01
C ALA A 66 -12.29 -9.31 -40.45
N LEU A 67 -12.45 -9.11 -39.14
CA LEU A 67 -13.76 -8.92 -38.50
C LEU A 67 -14.18 -7.45 -38.42
N GLY A 68 -13.25 -6.50 -38.57
CA GLY A 68 -13.53 -5.07 -38.44
C GLY A 68 -13.53 -4.25 -39.75
N HIS A 69 -13.22 -4.86 -40.90
CA HIS A 69 -13.04 -4.19 -42.20
C HIS A 69 -11.91 -3.13 -42.24
N TRP A 70 -10.77 -3.41 -41.61
CA TRP A 70 -9.63 -2.47 -41.54
C TRP A 70 -8.71 -2.65 -42.78
N SER A 71 -8.17 -1.54 -43.30
CA SER A 71 -7.47 -1.52 -44.60
C SER A 71 -6.04 -2.10 -44.53
N THR A 72 -5.80 -3.17 -45.28
CA THR A 72 -4.66 -4.11 -45.20
C THR A 72 -3.27 -3.55 -45.57
N ARG A 73 -3.15 -2.31 -46.04
CA ARG A 73 -1.88 -1.81 -46.65
C ARG A 73 -0.95 -1.03 -45.72
N VAL A 74 -1.42 -0.61 -44.54
CA VAL A 74 -0.60 0.11 -43.53
C VAL A 74 -0.17 -0.81 -42.38
N MET A 75 -0.91 -1.89 -42.12
CA MET A 75 -0.64 -2.84 -41.04
C MET A 75 0.49 -3.84 -41.34
N GLN A 76 0.89 -3.98 -42.62
CA GLN A 76 1.85 -4.98 -43.12
C GLN A 76 3.33 -4.53 -43.07
N HIS A 77 3.74 -3.76 -42.07
CA HIS A 77 5.11 -3.95 -41.60
C HIS A 77 5.07 -5.06 -40.57
N ASP A 78 5.28 -6.30 -41.04
CA ASP A 78 5.56 -7.49 -40.23
C ASP A 78 6.73 -7.17 -39.29
N ASN A 79 6.42 -6.55 -38.16
CA ASN A 79 7.38 -6.31 -37.11
C ASN A 79 7.10 -7.36 -36.02
N PRO A 80 7.71 -8.56 -36.11
CA PRO A 80 7.47 -9.65 -35.16
C PRO A 80 7.70 -9.22 -33.72
N THR A 81 8.51 -8.18 -33.48
CA THR A 81 8.68 -7.58 -32.17
C THR A 81 7.36 -7.07 -31.59
N ALA A 82 6.55 -6.35 -32.36
CA ALA A 82 5.30 -5.73 -31.90
C ALA A 82 4.28 -6.77 -31.37
N LEU A 83 4.19 -7.94 -32.01
CA LEU A 83 3.31 -9.03 -31.57
C LEU A 83 3.76 -9.61 -30.23
N TRP A 84 5.05 -9.94 -30.09
CA TRP A 84 5.58 -10.47 -28.82
C TRP A 84 5.46 -9.46 -27.68
N MET A 85 5.69 -8.17 -27.94
CA MET A 85 5.50 -7.12 -26.96
C MET A 85 4.04 -7.05 -26.47
N ALA A 86 3.06 -7.15 -27.37
CA ALA A 86 1.65 -7.12 -27.02
C ALA A 86 1.19 -8.37 -26.26
N LEU A 87 1.69 -9.55 -26.63
CA LEU A 87 1.44 -10.80 -25.90
C LEU A 87 1.99 -10.73 -24.47
N ILE A 88 3.23 -10.26 -24.30
CA ILE A 88 3.84 -10.06 -22.98
C ILE A 88 3.03 -9.03 -22.19
N ALA A 89 2.67 -7.89 -22.79
CA ALA A 89 1.90 -6.85 -22.14
C ALA A 89 0.51 -7.35 -21.69
N GLY A 90 -0.19 -8.09 -22.56
CA GLY A 90 -1.49 -8.69 -22.26
C GLY A 90 -1.41 -9.75 -21.16
N MET A 91 -0.38 -10.59 -21.17
CA MET A 91 -0.13 -11.57 -20.10
C MET A 91 0.14 -10.88 -18.76
N LEU A 92 1.01 -9.85 -18.75
CA LEU A 92 1.33 -9.09 -17.54
C LEU A 92 0.09 -8.34 -17.01
N LEU A 93 -0.70 -7.72 -17.88
CA LEU A 93 -1.95 -7.06 -17.50
C LEU A 93 -2.96 -8.05 -16.92
N THR A 94 -3.11 -9.22 -17.54
CA THR A 94 -4.00 -10.27 -17.04
C THR A 94 -3.55 -10.75 -15.65
N ALA A 95 -2.25 -11.01 -15.49
CA ALA A 95 -1.68 -11.40 -14.19
C ALA A 95 -1.88 -10.31 -13.12
N ALA A 96 -1.66 -9.04 -13.47
CA ALA A 96 -1.88 -7.89 -12.60
C ALA A 96 -3.34 -7.79 -12.15
N THR A 97 -4.29 -7.85 -13.09
CA THR A 97 -5.73 -7.78 -12.84
C THR A 97 -6.18 -8.93 -11.95
N VAL A 98 -5.76 -10.16 -12.25
CA VAL A 98 -6.11 -11.35 -11.45
C VAL A 98 -5.52 -11.26 -10.05
N ALA A 99 -4.26 -10.83 -9.91
CA ALA A 99 -3.62 -10.66 -8.61
C ALA A 99 -4.32 -9.58 -7.77
N ALA A 100 -4.63 -8.43 -8.38
CA ALA A 100 -5.35 -7.34 -7.75
C ALA A 100 -6.76 -7.78 -7.31
N ALA A 101 -7.53 -8.44 -8.18
CA ALA A 101 -8.86 -8.95 -7.87
C ALA A 101 -8.84 -9.98 -6.72
N ARG A 102 -7.88 -10.91 -6.72
CA ARG A 102 -7.71 -11.89 -5.63
C ARG A 102 -7.41 -11.21 -4.30
N ILE A 103 -6.53 -10.20 -4.29
CA ILE A 103 -6.19 -9.46 -3.07
C ILE A 103 -7.37 -8.61 -2.60
N PHE A 104 -8.03 -7.89 -3.51
CA PHE A 104 -9.23 -7.12 -3.20
C PHE A 104 -10.30 -8.00 -2.55
N TRP A 105 -10.63 -9.13 -3.18
CA TRP A 105 -11.62 -10.07 -2.68
C TRP A 105 -11.27 -10.64 -1.31
N ARG A 106 -10.02 -11.09 -1.12
CA ARG A 106 -9.53 -11.57 0.18
C ARG A 106 -9.65 -10.48 1.24
N ARG A 107 -9.28 -9.23 0.91
CA ARG A 107 -9.32 -8.09 1.82
C ARG A 107 -10.73 -7.70 2.22
N ALA A 108 -11.63 -7.58 1.24
CA ALA A 108 -13.04 -7.31 1.48
C ALA A 108 -13.65 -8.34 2.41
N ARG A 109 -13.43 -9.64 2.14
CA ARG A 109 -13.89 -10.73 3.02
C ARG A 109 -13.33 -10.62 4.43
N THR A 110 -12.04 -10.34 4.59
CA THR A 110 -11.45 -10.20 5.94
C THR A 110 -11.93 -8.97 6.69
N LEU A 111 -12.20 -7.86 5.99
CA LEU A 111 -12.74 -6.65 6.62
C LEU A 111 -14.20 -6.87 7.04
N LEU A 112 -14.99 -7.55 6.21
CA LEU A 112 -16.36 -7.92 6.56
C LEU A 112 -16.40 -8.88 7.76
N ALA A 113 -15.53 -9.87 7.78
CA ALA A 113 -15.41 -10.79 8.92
C ALA A 113 -15.00 -10.04 10.20
N ALA A 114 -13.98 -9.18 10.12
CA ALA A 114 -13.54 -8.37 11.26
C ALA A 114 -14.64 -7.41 11.75
N ALA A 115 -15.41 -6.79 10.84
CA ALA A 115 -16.51 -5.91 11.21
C ALA A 115 -17.66 -6.68 11.88
N ALA A 116 -17.98 -7.88 11.38
CA ALA A 116 -18.98 -8.75 11.99
C ALA A 116 -18.54 -9.22 13.40
N GLU A 117 -17.28 -9.59 13.55
CA GLU A 117 -16.72 -9.98 14.84
C GLU A 117 -16.68 -8.81 15.82
N ALA A 118 -16.30 -7.62 15.37
CA ALA A 118 -16.33 -6.38 16.16
C ALA A 118 -17.73 -6.09 16.73
N ALA A 119 -18.78 -6.40 15.97
CA ALA A 119 -20.17 -6.24 16.38
C ALA A 119 -20.61 -7.30 17.40
N CYS A 120 -20.01 -8.49 17.37
CA CYS A 120 -20.29 -9.58 18.31
C CYS A 120 -19.47 -9.49 19.61
N LEU A 121 -18.46 -8.63 19.69
CA LEU A 121 -17.66 -8.45 20.90
C LEU A 121 -18.50 -7.85 22.04
N PRO A 122 -18.32 -8.32 23.29
CA PRO A 122 -19.14 -7.91 24.42
C PRO A 122 -19.02 -6.40 24.73
N GLY A 123 -20.12 -5.84 25.23
CA GLY A 123 -20.22 -4.42 25.58
C GLY A 123 -20.40 -3.49 24.36
N THR A 124 -20.81 -2.26 24.63
CA THR A 124 -21.05 -1.21 23.62
C THR A 124 -19.90 -0.21 23.50
N GLY A 125 -18.90 -0.32 24.39
CA GLY A 125 -17.74 0.57 24.43
C GLY A 125 -16.68 0.25 23.37
N GLU A 126 -15.83 1.24 23.09
CA GLU A 126 -14.73 1.12 22.14
C GLU A 126 -13.68 0.08 22.59
N LEU A 127 -13.39 -0.01 23.90
CA LEU A 127 -12.40 -0.95 24.45
C LEU A 127 -13.03 -2.29 24.82
N VAL A 128 -12.37 -3.37 24.40
CA VAL A 128 -12.70 -4.76 24.75
C VAL A 128 -11.48 -5.41 25.38
N VAL A 129 -11.62 -5.91 26.60
CA VAL A 129 -10.57 -6.66 27.28
C VAL A 129 -10.81 -8.16 27.07
N MET A 130 -9.85 -8.85 26.47
CA MET A 130 -9.88 -10.30 26.30
C MET A 130 -9.06 -10.97 27.39
N ASP A 131 -9.60 -12.02 27.99
CA ASP A 131 -8.84 -12.87 28.90
C ASP A 131 -7.88 -13.77 28.11
N ASP A 132 -6.64 -13.31 27.96
CA ASP A 132 -5.59 -13.99 27.23
C ASP A 132 -4.22 -13.60 27.80
N PRO A 133 -3.40 -14.57 28.26
CA PRO A 133 -2.05 -14.28 28.73
C PRO A 133 -1.10 -13.83 27.62
N ALA A 134 -1.42 -14.06 26.34
CA ALA A 134 -0.63 -13.53 25.23
C ALA A 134 -0.78 -12.01 25.16
N ALA A 135 0.33 -11.25 25.25
CA ALA A 135 0.29 -9.80 25.20
C ALA A 135 -0.03 -9.30 23.78
N GLU A 136 -1.29 -8.96 23.54
CA GLU A 136 -1.82 -8.48 22.27
C GLU A 136 -2.68 -7.24 22.46
N ALA A 137 -2.57 -6.31 21.52
CA ALA A 137 -3.48 -5.17 21.39
C ALA A 137 -3.60 -4.81 19.91
N PHE A 138 -4.82 -4.51 19.46
CA PHE A 138 -5.08 -4.11 18.08
C PHE A 138 -6.42 -3.40 17.91
N ALA A 139 -6.47 -2.50 16.92
CA ALA A 139 -7.66 -1.85 16.41
C ALA A 139 -8.42 -2.71 15.39
N MET A 140 -9.63 -3.15 15.71
CA MET A 140 -10.52 -3.87 14.82
C MET A 140 -11.44 -2.89 14.05
N PRO A 141 -11.38 -2.85 12.71
CA PRO A 141 -12.26 -1.99 11.91
C PRO A 141 -13.71 -2.50 11.98
N GLY A 142 -14.68 -1.59 12.06
CA GLY A 142 -16.09 -1.91 12.19
C GLY A 142 -16.97 -0.67 12.39
N LEU A 143 -18.27 -0.87 12.57
CA LEU A 143 -19.25 0.16 12.93
C LEU A 143 -20.04 -0.29 14.17
N PRO A 144 -19.59 0.04 15.40
CA PRO A 144 -18.40 0.83 15.72
C PRO A 144 -17.08 0.05 15.59
N GLY A 145 -15.96 0.77 15.39
CA GLY A 145 -14.62 0.18 15.51
C GLY A 145 -14.30 -0.15 16.97
N ARG A 146 -13.53 -1.22 17.21
CA ARG A 146 -13.22 -1.71 18.55
C ARG A 146 -11.71 -1.79 18.78
N ILE A 147 -11.25 -1.46 19.98
CA ILE A 147 -9.87 -1.66 20.43
C ILE A 147 -9.88 -2.91 21.30
N VAL A 148 -9.19 -3.95 20.88
CA VAL A 148 -9.07 -5.20 21.63
C VAL A 148 -7.73 -5.22 22.34
N VAL A 149 -7.73 -5.49 23.64
CA VAL A 149 -6.52 -5.57 24.47
C VAL A 149 -6.58 -6.83 25.34
N SER A 150 -5.51 -7.61 25.37
CA SER A 150 -5.46 -8.80 26.23
C SER A 150 -5.10 -8.49 27.68
N THR A 151 -5.49 -9.36 28.60
CA THR A 151 -5.05 -9.31 30.00
C THR A 151 -3.53 -9.35 30.13
N GLY A 152 -2.84 -10.15 29.31
CA GLY A 152 -1.37 -10.19 29.24
C GLY A 152 -0.74 -8.85 28.85
N MET A 153 -1.34 -8.10 27.92
CA MET A 153 -0.83 -6.77 27.56
C MET A 153 -1.08 -5.75 28.68
N LEU A 154 -2.25 -5.78 29.30
CA LEU A 154 -2.57 -4.89 30.43
C LEU A 154 -1.65 -5.13 31.64
N GLN A 155 -1.30 -6.39 31.92
CA GLN A 155 -0.34 -6.74 32.97
C GLN A 155 1.08 -6.27 32.65
N ALA A 156 1.46 -6.25 31.38
CA ALA A 156 2.78 -5.80 30.96
C ALA A 156 2.96 -4.27 31.06
N LEU A 157 1.89 -3.48 31.04
CA LEU A 157 1.94 -2.01 30.98
C LEU A 157 1.40 -1.37 32.27
N ASP A 158 2.05 -0.30 32.73
CA ASP A 158 1.52 0.55 33.81
C ASP A 158 0.35 1.44 33.31
N HIS A 159 -0.29 2.21 34.20
CA HIS A 159 -1.45 3.04 33.81
C HIS A 159 -1.13 4.03 32.69
N ALA A 160 -0.02 4.76 32.81
CA ALA A 160 0.36 5.77 31.82
C ALA A 160 0.76 5.12 30.48
N GLU A 161 1.37 3.94 30.53
CA GLU A 161 1.69 3.14 29.35
C GLU A 161 0.44 2.56 28.68
N ARG A 162 -0.61 2.22 29.44
CA ARG A 162 -1.92 1.81 28.89
C ARG A 162 -2.61 2.97 28.19
N ASP A 163 -2.53 4.19 28.72
CA ASP A 163 -3.07 5.39 28.06
C ASP A 163 -2.41 5.61 26.69
N VAL A 164 -1.08 5.45 26.63
CA VAL A 164 -0.32 5.49 25.37
C VAL A 164 -0.79 4.41 24.39
N LEU A 165 -0.92 3.17 24.86
CA LEU A 165 -1.39 2.05 24.03
C LEU A 165 -2.77 2.35 23.43
N LEU A 166 -3.72 2.80 24.26
CA LEU A 166 -5.07 3.12 23.83
C LEU A 166 -5.09 4.30 22.84
N ALA A 167 -4.29 5.33 23.07
CA ALA A 167 -4.15 6.45 22.13
C ALA A 167 -3.58 5.99 20.78
N HIS A 168 -2.61 5.08 20.78
CA HIS A 168 -2.04 4.48 19.57
C HIS A 168 -3.08 3.66 18.80
N GLU A 169 -3.81 2.75 19.46
CA GLU A 169 -4.82 1.92 18.79
C GLU A 169 -6.01 2.76 18.28
N ARG A 170 -6.43 3.77 19.05
CA ARG A 170 -7.46 4.72 18.60
C ARG A 170 -7.02 5.52 17.37
N ALA A 171 -5.73 5.83 17.24
CA ALA A 171 -5.19 6.50 16.05
C ALA A 171 -5.42 5.67 14.78
N HIS A 172 -5.28 4.33 14.86
CA HIS A 172 -5.55 3.44 13.72
C HIS A 172 -7.01 3.47 13.27
N LEU A 173 -7.96 3.49 14.22
CA LEU A 173 -9.40 3.57 13.93
C LEU A 173 -9.77 4.92 13.34
N THR A 174 -9.44 6.01 14.04
CA THR A 174 -9.78 7.38 13.66
C THR A 174 -9.11 7.79 12.34
N GLY A 175 -7.83 7.42 12.16
CA GLY A 175 -7.07 7.64 10.94
C GLY A 175 -7.40 6.66 9.81
N ARG A 176 -8.27 5.67 10.05
CA ARG A 176 -8.62 4.60 9.11
C ARG A 176 -7.40 4.00 8.42
N HIS A 177 -6.35 3.74 9.21
CA HIS A 177 -5.03 3.33 8.68
C HIS A 177 -5.09 2.06 7.83
N TYR A 178 -6.08 1.20 8.06
CA TYR A 178 -6.37 0.02 7.26
C TYR A 178 -6.65 0.32 5.78
N LEU A 179 -7.15 1.51 5.43
CA LEU A 179 -7.41 1.90 4.05
C LEU A 179 -6.09 2.12 3.29
N PHE A 180 -5.10 2.76 3.94
CA PHE A 180 -3.79 2.96 3.34
C PHE A 180 -3.08 1.64 3.09
N THR A 181 -3.09 0.73 4.07
CA THR A 181 -2.48 -0.60 3.94
C THR A 181 -3.19 -1.44 2.87
N ALA A 182 -4.52 -1.37 2.77
CA ALA A 182 -5.28 -2.05 1.72
C ALA A 182 -4.94 -1.50 0.31
N ALA A 183 -4.91 -0.17 0.16
CA ALA A 183 -4.62 0.49 -1.11
C ALA A 183 -3.22 0.13 -1.66
N VAL A 184 -2.18 0.21 -0.82
CA VAL A 184 -0.82 -0.13 -1.27
C VAL A 184 -0.62 -1.62 -1.53
N GLN A 185 -1.36 -2.49 -0.84
CA GLN A 185 -1.31 -3.92 -1.12
C GLN A 185 -2.01 -4.27 -2.42
N LEU A 186 -3.09 -3.57 -2.77
CA LEU A 186 -3.72 -3.70 -4.08
C LEU A 186 -2.77 -3.22 -5.18
N ALA A 187 -2.14 -2.05 -4.99
CA ALA A 187 -1.13 -1.53 -5.92
C ALA A 187 0.06 -2.50 -6.08
N ALA A 188 0.57 -3.06 -4.99
CA ALA A 188 1.68 -4.02 -5.02
C ALA A 188 1.28 -5.41 -5.57
N ALA A 189 -0.02 -5.74 -5.58
CA ALA A 189 -0.54 -6.93 -6.24
C ALA A 189 -0.63 -6.74 -7.76
N ALA A 190 -1.06 -5.55 -8.20
CA ALA A 190 -1.07 -5.17 -9.61
C ALA A 190 0.36 -5.01 -10.16
N ASN A 191 1.27 -4.41 -9.39
CA ASN A 191 2.67 -4.23 -9.77
C ASN A 191 3.63 -4.63 -8.62
N PRO A 192 4.29 -5.80 -8.68
CA PRO A 192 5.20 -6.28 -7.65
C PRO A 192 6.38 -5.35 -7.33
N LEU A 193 6.78 -4.46 -8.25
CA LEU A 193 7.85 -3.49 -8.02
C LEU A 193 7.47 -2.47 -6.93
N LEU A 194 6.18 -2.31 -6.63
CA LEU A 194 5.67 -1.39 -5.60
C LEU A 194 5.63 -2.00 -4.19
N ARG A 195 6.07 -3.26 -4.01
CA ARG A 195 6.15 -3.90 -2.68
C ARG A 195 6.97 -3.09 -1.66
N PRO A 196 8.09 -2.42 -2.01
CA PRO A 196 8.81 -1.56 -1.07
C PRO A 196 7.99 -0.36 -0.58
N LEU A 197 7.12 0.22 -1.41
CA LEU A 197 6.18 1.27 -0.99
C LEU A 197 5.16 0.71 0.01
N ALA A 198 4.65 -0.50 -0.23
CA ALA A 198 3.73 -1.15 0.71
C ALA A 198 4.38 -1.38 2.09
N THR A 199 5.65 -1.83 2.11
CA THR A 199 6.43 -1.95 3.35
C THR A 199 6.69 -0.60 4.01
N ALA A 200 7.00 0.43 3.24
CA ALA A 200 7.24 1.77 3.74
C ALA A 200 5.96 2.39 4.34
N VAL A 201 4.80 2.20 3.70
CA VAL A 201 3.50 2.67 4.22
C VAL A 201 3.12 1.95 5.50
N ALA A 202 3.32 0.63 5.60
CA ALA A 202 3.09 -0.09 6.86
C ALA A 202 3.93 0.51 8.01
N TYR A 203 5.19 0.87 7.73
CA TYR A 203 6.05 1.54 8.72
C TYR A 203 5.60 2.97 9.06
N THR A 204 5.20 3.78 8.07
CA THR A 204 4.80 5.17 8.31
C THR A 204 3.44 5.29 8.98
N VAL A 205 2.55 4.32 8.77
CA VAL A 205 1.27 4.19 9.50
C VAL A 205 1.53 3.98 11.00
N GLU A 206 2.42 3.06 11.35
CA GLU A 206 2.81 2.82 12.75
C GLU A 206 3.43 4.07 13.39
N ARG A 207 4.33 4.75 12.66
CA ARG A 207 4.90 6.02 13.11
C ARG A 207 3.84 7.11 13.26
N TRP A 208 2.83 7.15 12.38
CA TRP A 208 1.76 8.14 12.49
C TRP A 208 0.95 7.90 13.76
N ALA A 209 0.60 6.64 14.06
CA ALA A 209 -0.05 6.30 15.32
C ALA A 209 0.81 6.62 16.56
N ASP A 210 2.13 6.38 16.51
CA ASP A 210 3.07 6.76 17.57
C ASP A 210 3.11 8.27 17.82
N GLU A 211 3.23 9.06 16.75
CA GLU A 211 3.26 10.52 16.85
C GLU A 211 1.91 11.08 17.35
N HIS A 212 0.79 10.44 16.97
CA HIS A 212 -0.52 10.78 17.52
C HIS A 212 -0.60 10.49 19.02
N ALA A 213 -0.17 9.31 19.46
CA ALA A 213 -0.12 8.96 20.88
C ALA A 213 0.80 9.92 21.65
N ALA A 214 1.93 10.32 21.08
CA ALA A 214 2.83 11.27 21.70
C ALA A 214 2.21 12.67 21.83
N ALA A 215 1.41 13.10 20.85
CA ALA A 215 0.68 14.37 20.93
C ALA A 215 -0.43 14.33 21.99
N VAL A 216 -1.16 13.22 22.11
CA VAL A 216 -2.24 13.05 23.09
C VAL A 216 -1.69 12.92 24.52
N CYS A 217 -0.62 12.15 24.71
CA CYS A 217 -0.05 11.88 26.03
C CYS A 217 1.03 12.89 26.46
N GLY A 218 1.51 13.76 25.56
CA GLY A 218 2.46 14.83 25.85
C GLY A 218 3.91 14.39 26.09
N ASP A 219 4.26 13.12 25.87
CA ASP A 219 5.58 12.58 26.23
C ASP A 219 6.09 11.54 25.21
N ARG A 220 6.87 12.01 24.21
CA ARG A 220 7.47 11.14 23.18
C ARG A 220 8.37 10.04 23.75
N ARG A 221 9.11 10.32 24.85
CA ARG A 221 10.03 9.34 25.46
C ARG A 221 9.25 8.21 26.12
N ARG A 222 8.14 8.53 26.78
CA ARG A 222 7.20 7.54 27.31
C ARG A 222 6.62 6.69 26.19
N VAL A 223 6.15 7.29 25.10
CA VAL A 223 5.67 6.50 23.95
C VAL A 223 6.73 5.56 23.41
N ALA A 224 7.98 6.03 23.27
CA ALA A 224 9.08 5.19 22.81
C ALA A 224 9.32 3.98 23.74
N ARG A 225 9.31 4.21 25.06
CA ARG A 225 9.43 3.15 26.07
C ARG A 225 8.25 2.17 26.01
N THR A 226 7.02 2.68 25.94
CA THR A 226 5.80 1.86 25.86
C THR A 226 5.81 0.96 24.62
N VAL A 227 6.14 1.51 23.45
CA VAL A 227 6.22 0.75 22.19
C VAL A 227 7.26 -0.38 22.31
N GLY A 228 8.44 -0.07 22.86
CA GLY A 228 9.47 -1.08 23.13
C GLY A 228 9.00 -2.16 24.12
N LYS A 229 8.36 -1.76 25.22
CA LYS A 229 7.86 -2.66 26.27
C LYS A 229 6.75 -3.58 25.76
N ALA A 230 5.78 -3.04 25.03
CA ALA A 230 4.69 -3.80 24.42
C ALA A 230 5.21 -4.84 23.41
N ALA A 231 6.18 -4.46 22.56
CA ALA A 231 6.81 -5.37 21.61
C ALA A 231 7.58 -6.50 22.29
N LEU A 232 8.32 -6.20 23.37
CA LEU A 232 9.01 -7.21 24.17
C LEU A 232 8.03 -8.14 24.88
N ALA A 233 6.93 -7.62 25.42
CA ALA A 233 5.89 -8.41 26.04
C ALA A 233 5.26 -9.39 25.05
N ALA A 234 4.85 -8.92 23.88
CA ALA A 234 4.28 -9.76 22.82
C ALA A 234 5.24 -10.86 22.37
N THR A 235 6.54 -10.56 22.30
CA THR A 235 7.59 -11.54 21.95
C THR A 235 7.74 -12.61 23.03
N ARG A 236 7.77 -12.23 24.31
CA ARG A 236 7.96 -13.17 25.43
C ARG A 236 6.78 -14.11 25.62
N THR A 237 5.55 -13.63 25.46
CA THR A 237 4.35 -14.45 25.64
C THR A 237 4.02 -15.28 24.41
N GLY A 238 4.87 -15.25 23.37
CA GLY A 238 4.65 -15.98 22.13
C GLY A 238 3.34 -15.58 21.45
N ALA A 239 2.97 -14.29 21.52
CA ALA A 239 1.74 -13.78 20.92
C ALA A 239 1.69 -14.19 19.45
N ARG A 240 0.82 -15.18 19.17
CA ARG A 240 0.50 -15.60 17.83
C ARG A 240 -0.82 -14.94 17.49
N PRO A 241 -0.87 -14.16 16.41
CA PRO A 241 -2.09 -13.51 16.01
C PRO A 241 -3.19 -14.56 15.83
N ARG A 242 -4.19 -14.52 16.71
CA ARG A 242 -5.35 -15.42 16.67
C ARG A 242 -6.22 -15.19 15.43
N PHE A 243 -6.04 -14.05 14.77
CA PHE A 243 -6.67 -13.75 13.50
C PHE A 243 -5.83 -14.21 12.30
N PRO A 244 -6.46 -14.68 11.20
CA PRO A 244 -5.74 -15.16 10.04
C PRO A 244 -4.71 -14.12 9.58
N ALA A 245 -3.56 -14.55 9.06
CA ALA A 245 -2.45 -13.70 8.62
C ALA A 245 -2.85 -12.57 7.63
N ALA A 246 -4.06 -12.63 7.09
CA ALA A 246 -4.71 -11.54 6.37
C ALA A 246 -5.17 -10.39 7.30
N ALA A 247 -5.76 -10.59 8.47
CA ALA A 247 -6.09 -9.53 9.43
C ALA A 247 -4.85 -8.76 9.92
N LEU A 248 -3.74 -9.46 10.11
CA LEU A 248 -2.42 -8.88 10.31
C LEU A 248 -2.00 -7.94 9.16
N GLY A 249 -2.33 -8.29 7.92
CA GLY A 249 -2.11 -7.43 6.76
C GLY A 249 -3.08 -6.24 6.67
N ILE A 250 -4.25 -6.30 7.30
CA ILE A 250 -5.14 -5.14 7.50
C ILE A 250 -4.49 -4.17 8.50
N LEU A 251 -3.91 -4.72 9.57
CA LEU A 251 -3.18 -4.00 10.61
C LEU A 251 -1.74 -3.61 10.24
N GLY A 252 -1.26 -3.92 9.03
CA GLY A 252 0.13 -3.66 8.62
C GLY A 252 1.21 -4.50 9.34
N ARG A 253 0.83 -5.40 10.24
CA ARG A 253 1.74 -6.29 10.99
C ARG A 253 2.13 -7.51 10.14
N ARG A 254 3.18 -7.40 9.32
CA ARG A 254 3.85 -8.60 8.78
C ARG A 254 4.87 -9.12 9.80
N PRO A 255 4.96 -10.44 10.07
CA PRO A 255 6.16 -11.01 10.65
C PRO A 255 7.27 -10.86 9.60
N ALA A 256 8.20 -9.92 9.82
CA ALA A 256 9.36 -9.77 8.96
C ALA A 256 10.46 -10.72 9.42
N PRO A 257 11.01 -11.58 8.54
CA PRO A 257 12.29 -12.21 8.78
C PRO A 257 13.42 -11.19 8.47
N SER A 258 14.52 -11.27 9.24
CA SER A 258 15.91 -10.84 8.93
C SER A 258 16.53 -9.59 9.61
N ARG A 259 17.61 -9.89 10.37
CA ARG A 259 19.00 -9.35 10.41
C ARG A 259 19.33 -7.84 10.35
N THR A 260 18.37 -6.95 10.16
CA THR A 260 18.55 -5.49 10.32
C THR A 260 17.65 -5.01 11.46
N GLU A 261 17.98 -3.90 12.13
CA GLU A 261 17.13 -3.32 13.19
C GLU A 261 15.64 -3.44 12.87
N GLY A 262 14.91 -4.14 13.73
CA GLY A 262 13.50 -4.42 13.51
C GLY A 262 12.66 -3.14 13.36
N PRO A 263 11.40 -3.25 12.92
CA PRO A 263 10.51 -2.11 12.76
C PRO A 263 10.33 -1.32 14.07
N VAL A 264 10.40 -2.00 15.21
CA VAL A 264 10.25 -1.40 16.55
C VAL A 264 11.45 -0.52 16.94
N PRO A 265 12.72 -0.99 16.94
CA PRO A 265 13.88 -0.12 17.18
C PRO A 265 13.89 1.16 16.33
N ARG A 266 13.52 1.07 15.05
CA ARG A 266 13.44 2.24 14.16
C ARG A 266 12.37 3.25 14.59
N ARG A 267 11.20 2.79 15.04
CA ARG A 267 10.13 3.64 15.57
C ARG A 267 10.55 4.31 16.88
N VAL A 268 11.17 3.55 17.79
CA VAL A 268 11.71 4.06 19.05
C VAL A 268 12.75 5.15 18.77
N ALA A 269 13.70 4.90 17.87
CA ALA A 269 14.70 5.89 17.46
C ALA A 269 14.06 7.15 16.84
N ALA A 270 13.01 7.00 16.04
CA ALA A 270 12.28 8.11 15.45
C ALA A 270 11.53 8.96 16.50
N LEU A 271 11.02 8.35 17.56
CA LEU A 271 10.38 9.09 18.67
C LEU A 271 11.40 9.86 19.52
N LEU A 272 12.60 9.31 19.67
CA LEU A 272 13.69 9.93 20.44
C LEU A 272 14.47 11.00 19.68
N THR A 273 14.30 11.09 18.36
CA THR A 273 14.93 12.13 17.52
C THR A 273 13.93 13.24 17.17
N THR A 274 14.45 14.45 16.89
CA THR A 274 13.65 15.61 16.49
C THR A 274 13.03 15.39 15.11
N PRO A 275 11.77 15.80 14.87
CA PRO A 275 11.16 15.67 13.55
C PRO A 275 11.94 16.44 12.49
N PRO A 276 12.11 15.88 11.28
CA PRO A 276 12.77 16.58 10.17
C PRO A 276 11.90 17.71 9.59
N ASP A 277 12.53 18.86 9.31
CA ASP A 277 11.86 20.09 8.83
C ASP A 277 11.80 20.26 7.29
N HIS A 278 12.61 19.52 6.52
CA HIS A 278 12.73 19.76 5.07
C HIS A 278 11.74 18.91 4.24
N ARG A 279 10.62 19.53 3.83
CA ARG A 279 9.51 18.83 3.15
C ARG A 279 9.33 19.17 1.67
N ALA A 280 9.81 20.32 1.21
CA ALA A 280 9.49 20.85 -0.13
C ALA A 280 10.10 20.02 -1.27
N LEU A 281 11.40 19.70 -1.20
CA LEU A 281 12.10 18.92 -2.22
C LEU A 281 11.50 17.52 -2.48
N PRO A 282 11.27 16.67 -1.46
CA PRO A 282 10.66 15.36 -1.68
C PRO A 282 9.22 15.47 -2.20
N LEU A 283 8.46 16.49 -1.79
CA LEU A 283 7.12 16.76 -2.33
C LEU A 283 7.17 17.10 -3.82
N ALA A 284 8.05 18.03 -4.21
CA ALA A 284 8.23 18.44 -5.59
C ALA A 284 8.69 17.26 -6.47
N ALA A 285 9.62 16.44 -5.98
CA ALA A 285 10.11 15.26 -6.71
C ALA A 285 9.00 14.22 -6.93
N VAL A 286 8.18 13.93 -5.91
CA VAL A 286 7.02 13.04 -6.06
C VAL A 286 6.02 13.62 -7.04
N ALA A 287 5.67 14.90 -6.93
CA ALA A 287 4.74 15.57 -7.84
C ALA A 287 5.24 15.50 -9.29
N ALA A 288 6.53 15.76 -9.54
CA ALA A 288 7.14 15.66 -10.86
C ALA A 288 7.06 14.24 -11.44
N VAL A 289 7.33 13.19 -10.64
CA VAL A 289 7.21 11.79 -11.07
C VAL A 289 5.77 11.44 -11.44
N LEU A 290 4.79 11.90 -10.65
CA LEU A 290 3.38 11.64 -10.93
C LEU A 290 2.87 12.38 -12.17
N LEU A 291 3.29 13.64 -12.33
CA LEU A 291 2.99 14.43 -13.53
C LEU A 291 3.60 13.79 -14.78
N ALA A 292 4.86 13.37 -14.72
CA ALA A 292 5.52 12.67 -15.83
C ALA A 292 4.79 11.36 -16.19
N ALA A 293 4.40 10.56 -15.20
CA ALA A 293 3.63 9.34 -15.42
C ALA A 293 2.30 9.63 -16.15
N ALA A 294 1.57 10.64 -15.67
CA ALA A 294 0.27 11.04 -16.24
C ALA A 294 0.42 11.57 -17.68
N LEU A 295 1.37 12.48 -17.92
CA LEU A 295 1.61 13.05 -19.25
C LEU A 295 1.99 11.97 -20.26
N CYS A 296 2.90 11.06 -19.89
CA CYS A 296 3.28 9.95 -20.78
C CYS A 296 2.11 8.99 -21.05
N SER A 297 1.22 8.76 -20.08
CA SER A 297 0.00 7.96 -20.31
C SER A 297 -0.98 8.65 -21.26
N ILE A 298 -1.16 9.97 -21.15
CA ILE A 298 -2.03 10.76 -22.04
C ILE A 298 -1.47 10.77 -23.47
N GLU A 299 -0.17 11.05 -23.63
CA GLU A 299 0.51 11.04 -24.94
C GLU A 299 0.40 9.66 -25.61
N ALA A 300 0.66 8.59 -24.87
CA ALA A 300 0.55 7.23 -25.40
C ALA A 300 -0.90 6.85 -25.78
N ALA A 301 -1.91 7.41 -25.10
CA ALA A 301 -3.31 7.22 -25.47
C ALA A 301 -3.66 7.97 -26.77
N GLY A 302 -3.17 9.20 -26.93
CA GLY A 302 -3.34 9.97 -28.17
C GLY A 302 -2.66 9.31 -29.38
N ASP A 303 -1.47 8.73 -29.19
CA ASP A 303 -0.77 7.92 -30.20
C ASP A 303 -1.62 6.73 -30.69
N LEU A 304 -2.37 6.11 -29.76
CA LEU A 304 -3.22 4.96 -30.08
C LEU A 304 -4.50 5.39 -30.82
N ASP A 305 -5.11 6.49 -30.40
CA ASP A 305 -6.30 7.06 -31.04
C ASP A 305 -6.01 7.47 -32.48
N ALA A 306 -4.90 8.19 -32.71
CA ALA A 306 -4.44 8.56 -34.04
C ALA A 306 -4.17 7.33 -34.93
N LEU A 307 -3.67 6.23 -34.35
CA LEU A 307 -3.47 4.98 -35.08
C LEU A 307 -4.81 4.35 -35.51
N PHE A 308 -5.84 4.42 -34.66
CA PHE A 308 -7.17 3.94 -34.98
C PHE A 308 -7.87 4.82 -36.03
N ASP A 309 -7.79 6.15 -35.89
CA ASP A 309 -8.35 7.09 -36.87
C ASP A 309 -7.74 6.92 -38.27
N LEU A 310 -6.41 6.76 -38.34
CA LEU A 310 -5.71 6.49 -39.60
C LEU A 310 -6.16 5.18 -40.26
N ALA A 311 -6.58 4.20 -39.46
CA ALA A 311 -7.06 2.93 -39.96
C ALA A 311 -8.55 2.94 -40.34
N HIS A 312 -9.33 3.91 -39.84
CA HIS A 312 -10.75 4.11 -40.18
C HIS A 312 -10.99 5.00 -41.41
N LEU A 313 -10.08 5.91 -41.72
CA LEU A 313 -10.26 6.89 -42.81
C LEU A 313 -10.05 6.32 -44.24
N ARG A 314 -9.84 5.01 -44.42
CA ARG A 314 -9.57 4.35 -45.72
C ARG A 314 -9.96 2.87 -45.75
#